data_AF-A0A3D3CSE0-F1
#
_entry.id   AF-A0A3D3CSE0-F1
#
_cell.length_a   1.000
_cell.length_b   1.000
_cell.length_c   1.000
_cell.angle_alpha   90.00
_cell.angle_beta   90.00
_cell.angle_gamma   90.00
#
_symmetry.space_group_name_H-M   'P 1'
#
loop_
_entity.id
_entity.type
_entity.pdbx_description
1 polymer ?
#
loop_
_entity_poly.entity_id
_entity_poly.type
_entity_poly.pdbx_seq_one_letter_code
_entity_poly.pdbx_strand_id
1 'polypeptide(L)'
;MQKNQRFANIFFLLAIGLISLFAYTLLFCAIAFIRGFPISTWQLPAALVMMLVTQYYASHDLFKIKPKLVFLKTGGILVGLILLCLVFAGSIYDLSFDGQWYHQETVYQLKTGWNPYFKELPILQIHRVSDQSAVWCSGPHEPTAENPDSSRLIPNIKYLSINYFPKGAEITEAAIYALTNRIETGKAVNSMLLLASFFLYLSVLYKLNRWSTGKKWLLAGIITSNPVTIYQLTSYCVDGLMYSVLASLLAVFILLILEKNNYAVFLLGLLILISVNIKFTAILYAGIFCLGFISWLGLKKNRDLVKKILITGSITFTVGFVFIGFHPYMTNLIAHNHIFQSLPETQHEIYEVTPL
;
A
#
# COMPACT_ATOMS: atom_id res chain seq x y z
N MET A 1 -22.32 -24.00 12.59
CA MET A 1 -22.35 -22.82 11.69
C MET A 1 -23.15 -23.17 10.46
N GLN A 2 -24.12 -22.33 10.06
CA GLN A 2 -24.76 -22.43 8.75
C GLN A 2 -23.69 -22.42 7.65
N LYS A 3 -23.88 -23.20 6.57
CA LYS A 3 -22.91 -23.38 5.47
C LYS A 3 -22.37 -22.04 4.93
N ASN A 4 -23.25 -21.06 4.73
CA ASN A 4 -22.87 -19.72 4.23
C ASN A 4 -22.01 -18.94 5.22
N GLN A 5 -22.32 -18.99 6.51
CA GLN A 5 -21.51 -18.37 7.55
C GLN A 5 -20.09 -18.95 7.58
N ARG A 6 -19.97 -20.27 7.36
CA ARG A 6 -18.66 -20.94 7.29
C ARG A 6 -17.84 -20.42 6.12
N PHE A 7 -18.44 -20.30 4.93
CA PHE A 7 -17.75 -19.73 3.76
C PHE A 7 -17.37 -18.27 3.98
N ALA A 8 -18.28 -17.45 4.52
CA ALA A 8 -17.99 -16.07 4.83
C ALA A 8 -16.76 -15.89 5.73
N ASN A 9 -16.67 -16.69 6.80
CA ASN A 9 -15.52 -16.64 7.71
C ASN A 9 -14.22 -17.16 7.05
N ILE A 10 -14.31 -18.13 6.13
CA ILE A 10 -13.13 -18.60 5.36
C ILE A 10 -12.61 -17.46 4.47
N PHE A 11 -13.47 -16.80 3.71
CA PHE A 11 -13.04 -15.69 2.86
C PHE A 11 -12.52 -14.51 3.69
N PHE A 12 -13.12 -14.23 4.85
CA PHE A 12 -12.59 -13.24 5.78
C PHE A 12 -11.16 -13.60 6.25
N LEU A 13 -10.89 -14.88 6.57
CA LEU A 13 -9.56 -15.35 6.94
C LEU A 13 -8.52 -15.21 5.80
N LEU A 14 -8.93 -15.41 4.55
CA LEU A 14 -8.03 -15.20 3.42
C LEU A 14 -7.70 -13.71 3.25
N ALA A 15 -8.71 -12.84 3.35
CA ALA A 15 -8.50 -11.41 3.26
C ALA A 15 -7.62 -10.83 4.37
N ILE A 16 -7.92 -11.17 5.64
CA ILE A 16 -7.12 -10.68 6.78
C ILE A 16 -5.66 -11.13 6.66
N GLY A 17 -5.40 -12.32 6.11
CA GLY A 17 -4.05 -12.79 5.84
C GLY A 17 -3.29 -11.89 4.87
N LEU A 18 -3.82 -11.68 3.65
CA LEU A 18 -3.16 -10.86 2.63
C LEU A 18 -2.94 -9.41 3.08
N ILE A 19 -3.92 -8.80 3.76
CA ILE A 19 -3.78 -7.43 4.29
C ILE A 19 -2.77 -7.38 5.44
N SER A 20 -2.75 -8.40 6.31
CA SER A 20 -1.76 -8.49 7.39
C SER A 20 -0.33 -8.63 6.86
N LEU A 21 -0.12 -9.42 5.80
CA LEU A 21 1.21 -9.55 5.18
C LEU A 21 1.77 -8.20 4.76
N PHE A 22 0.97 -7.40 4.05
CA PHE A 22 1.36 -6.06 3.61
C PHE A 22 1.66 -5.15 4.81
N ALA A 23 0.73 -5.06 5.78
CA ALA A 23 0.89 -4.20 6.94
C ALA A 23 2.10 -4.58 7.82
N TYR A 24 2.35 -5.88 8.02
CA TYR A 24 3.51 -6.34 8.79
C TYR A 24 4.82 -6.14 8.05
N THR A 25 4.84 -6.25 6.72
CA THR A 25 6.04 -5.94 5.92
C THR A 25 6.43 -4.48 6.11
N LEU A 26 5.47 -3.56 6.00
CA LEU A 26 5.67 -2.15 6.31
C LEU A 26 6.24 -1.93 7.71
N LEU A 27 5.64 -2.57 8.72
CA LEU A 27 6.06 -2.43 10.11
C LEU A 27 7.50 -2.91 10.32
N PHE A 28 7.87 -4.08 9.80
CA PHE A 28 9.23 -4.61 9.93
C PHE A 28 10.26 -3.79 9.17
N CYS A 29 9.92 -3.27 7.98
CA CYS A 29 10.78 -2.34 7.26
C CYS A 29 10.98 -1.03 8.03
N ALA A 30 9.92 -0.44 8.61
CA ALA A 30 10.04 0.76 9.44
C ALA A 30 10.91 0.53 10.69
N ILE A 31 10.75 -0.62 11.35
CA ILE A 31 11.59 -1.05 12.49
C ILE A 31 13.08 -1.14 12.09
N ALA A 32 13.38 -1.61 10.88
CA ALA A 32 14.74 -1.67 10.34
C ALA A 32 15.26 -0.27 10.02
N PHE A 33 14.46 0.55 9.34
CA PHE A 33 14.84 1.91 8.95
C PHE A 33 15.19 2.79 10.14
N ILE A 34 14.41 2.75 11.22
CA ILE A 34 14.70 3.54 12.44
C ILE A 34 16.04 3.14 13.07
N ARG A 35 16.45 1.89 12.92
CA ARG A 35 17.75 1.39 13.41
C ARG A 35 18.90 1.67 12.44
N GLY A 36 18.65 2.33 11.32
CA GLY A 36 19.64 2.61 10.30
C GLY A 36 19.85 1.46 9.30
N PHE A 37 19.13 0.35 9.45
CA PHE A 37 19.27 -0.79 8.54
C PHE A 37 18.44 -0.61 7.27
N PRO A 38 18.96 -1.00 6.10
CA PRO A 38 18.20 -1.01 4.86
C PRO A 38 17.21 -2.18 4.81
N ILE A 39 16.38 -2.21 3.76
CA ILE A 39 15.56 -3.39 3.45
C ILE A 39 16.48 -4.58 3.17
N SER A 40 16.10 -5.76 3.67
CA SER A 40 16.84 -7.00 3.50
C SER A 40 15.88 -8.19 3.36
N THR A 41 16.42 -9.41 3.38
CA THR A 41 15.66 -10.63 3.09
C THR A 41 14.78 -11.12 4.24
N TRP A 42 14.94 -10.60 5.47
CA TRP A 42 14.22 -11.13 6.65
C TRP A 42 12.88 -10.46 6.92
N GLN A 43 12.65 -9.24 6.44
CA GLN A 43 11.45 -8.46 6.75
C GLN A 43 10.17 -9.13 6.22
N LEU A 44 10.19 -9.61 4.97
CA LEU A 44 9.03 -10.30 4.37
C LEU A 44 8.76 -11.68 5.00
N PRO A 45 9.74 -12.57 5.24
CA PRO A 45 9.54 -13.79 6.02
C PRO A 45 9.00 -13.54 7.43
N ALA A 46 9.50 -12.52 8.13
CA ALA A 46 8.97 -12.16 9.46
C ALA A 46 7.49 -11.71 9.37
N ALA A 47 7.15 -10.92 8.35
CA ALA A 47 5.77 -10.52 8.08
C ALA A 47 4.87 -11.71 7.76
N LEU A 48 5.37 -12.70 7.01
CA LEU A 48 4.65 -13.95 6.71
C LEU A 48 4.38 -14.76 7.98
N VAL A 49 5.35 -14.87 8.89
CA VAL A 49 5.15 -15.52 10.19
C VAL A 49 4.07 -14.80 11.00
N MET A 50 4.14 -13.47 11.10
CA MET A 50 3.14 -12.69 11.83
C MET A 50 1.75 -12.78 11.19
N MET A 51 1.66 -12.83 9.86
CA MET A 51 0.42 -13.10 9.14
C MET A 51 -0.19 -14.43 9.58
N LEU A 52 0.61 -15.51 9.61
CA LEU A 52 0.15 -16.83 10.03
C LEU A 52 -0.25 -16.85 11.52
N VAL A 53 0.44 -16.11 12.38
CA VAL A 53 0.05 -15.95 13.80
C VAL A 53 -1.33 -15.28 13.91
N THR A 54 -1.56 -14.17 13.20
CA THR A 54 -2.86 -13.50 13.17
C THR A 54 -3.96 -14.42 12.67
N GLN A 55 -3.67 -15.19 11.63
CA GLN A 55 -4.61 -16.16 11.07
C GLN A 55 -4.89 -17.32 12.03
N TYR A 56 -3.89 -17.80 12.77
CA TYR A 56 -4.06 -18.83 13.78
C TYR A 56 -5.07 -18.38 14.85
N TYR A 57 -4.87 -17.20 15.45
CA TYR A 57 -5.81 -16.68 16.45
C TYR A 57 -7.20 -16.42 15.86
N ALA A 58 -7.28 -15.76 14.70
CA ALA A 58 -8.55 -15.50 14.03
C ALA A 58 -9.32 -16.79 13.71
N SER A 59 -8.63 -17.86 13.30
CA SER A 59 -9.27 -19.14 13.03
C SER A 59 -9.84 -19.82 14.28
N HIS A 60 -9.19 -19.69 15.43
CA HIS A 60 -9.64 -20.30 16.69
C HIS A 60 -10.87 -19.58 17.23
N ASP A 61 -10.93 -18.27 17.05
CA ASP A 61 -12.08 -17.47 17.49
C ASP A 61 -13.28 -17.59 16.53
N LEU A 62 -13.03 -17.62 15.22
CA LEU A 62 -14.09 -17.67 14.21
C LEU A 62 -14.69 -19.07 13.99
N PHE A 63 -13.97 -20.14 14.38
CA PHE A 63 -14.39 -21.52 14.16
C PHE A 63 -14.31 -22.37 15.42
N LYS A 64 -15.48 -22.77 15.94
CA LYS A 64 -15.58 -23.70 17.08
C LYS A 64 -15.20 -25.15 16.75
N ILE A 65 -15.30 -25.54 15.47
CA ILE A 65 -15.09 -26.93 15.02
C ILE A 65 -13.83 -27.01 14.16
N LYS A 66 -12.87 -27.84 14.61
CA LYS A 66 -11.59 -28.10 13.93
C LYS A 66 -10.84 -26.82 13.49
N PRO A 67 -10.65 -25.80 14.36
CA PRO A 67 -9.99 -24.54 14.01
C PRO A 67 -8.58 -24.74 13.44
N LYS A 68 -7.77 -25.64 14.02
CA LYS A 68 -6.43 -25.99 13.53
C LYS A 68 -6.43 -26.47 12.07
N LEU A 69 -7.42 -27.29 11.68
CA LEU A 69 -7.53 -27.76 10.29
C LEU A 69 -7.94 -26.63 9.35
N VAL A 70 -8.81 -25.71 9.81
CA VAL A 70 -9.17 -24.52 9.03
C VAL A 70 -7.95 -23.64 8.82
N PHE A 71 -7.18 -23.38 9.88
CA PHE A 71 -5.92 -22.64 9.82
C PHE A 71 -4.94 -23.23 8.81
N LEU A 72 -4.63 -24.54 8.90
CA LEU A 72 -3.69 -25.19 7.98
C LEU A 72 -4.16 -25.09 6.52
N LYS A 73 -5.47 -25.28 6.26
CA LYS A 73 -6.04 -25.17 4.92
C LYS A 73 -5.98 -23.75 4.38
N THR A 74 -6.44 -22.76 5.13
CA THR A 74 -6.44 -21.36 4.67
C THR A 74 -5.02 -20.81 4.60
N GLY A 75 -4.11 -21.24 5.46
CA GLY A 75 -2.69 -20.86 5.45
C GLY A 75 -1.97 -21.40 4.22
N GLY A 76 -2.19 -22.68 3.90
CA GLY A 76 -1.69 -23.28 2.65
C GLY A 76 -2.23 -22.59 1.40
N ILE A 77 -3.53 -22.24 1.39
CA ILE A 77 -4.13 -21.46 0.29
C ILE A 77 -3.46 -20.08 0.18
N LEU A 78 -3.23 -19.38 1.28
CA LEU A 78 -2.59 -18.06 1.26
C LEU A 78 -1.17 -18.11 0.73
N VAL A 79 -0.35 -19.04 1.21
CA VAL A 79 1.01 -19.24 0.70
C VAL A 79 0.98 -19.57 -0.80
N GLY A 80 0.08 -20.46 -1.23
CA GLY A 80 -0.10 -20.78 -2.65
C GLY A 80 -0.51 -19.58 -3.50
N LEU A 81 -1.43 -18.74 -3.02
CA LEU A 81 -1.84 -17.51 -3.70
C LEU A 81 -0.72 -16.48 -3.77
N ILE A 82 0.04 -16.29 -2.69
CA ILE A 82 1.22 -15.41 -2.66
C ILE A 82 2.23 -15.84 -3.72
N LEU A 83 2.57 -17.14 -3.77
CA LEU A 83 3.47 -17.69 -4.78
C LEU A 83 2.93 -17.51 -6.20
N LEU A 84 1.62 -17.73 -6.40
CA LEU A 84 0.98 -17.50 -7.69
C LEU A 84 1.09 -16.02 -8.12
N CYS A 85 0.83 -15.07 -7.22
CA CYS A 85 0.98 -13.64 -7.50
C CYS A 85 2.43 -13.28 -7.85
N LEU A 86 3.42 -13.85 -7.14
CA LEU A 86 4.84 -13.62 -7.42
C LEU A 86 5.25 -14.14 -8.80
N VAL A 87 4.81 -15.35 -9.17
CA VAL A 87 5.07 -15.93 -10.50
C VAL A 87 4.39 -15.12 -11.59
N PHE A 88 3.12 -14.77 -11.40
CA PHE A 88 2.34 -13.97 -12.35
C PHE A 88 3.00 -12.61 -12.60
N ALA A 89 3.24 -11.83 -11.53
CA ALA A 89 3.88 -10.52 -11.64
C ALA A 89 5.30 -10.60 -12.19
N GLY A 90 6.09 -11.58 -11.75
CA GLY A 90 7.45 -11.78 -12.21
C GLY A 90 7.56 -12.13 -13.69
N SER A 91 6.52 -12.74 -14.28
CA SER A 91 6.52 -13.18 -15.68
C SER A 91 6.24 -12.08 -16.71
N ILE A 92 5.80 -10.90 -16.27
CA ILE A 92 5.36 -9.80 -17.13
C ILE A 92 6.20 -8.57 -16.81
N TYR A 93 6.70 -7.87 -17.82
CA TYR A 93 7.41 -6.59 -17.61
C TYR A 93 6.42 -5.46 -17.33
N ASP A 94 6.83 -4.49 -16.50
CA ASP A 94 6.08 -3.25 -16.37
C ASP A 94 6.24 -2.43 -17.67
N LEU A 95 5.14 -1.99 -18.25
CA LEU A 95 5.08 -1.14 -19.44
C LEU A 95 4.43 0.23 -19.15
N SER A 96 4.11 0.50 -17.90
CA SER A 96 3.51 1.75 -17.47
C SER A 96 4.59 2.82 -17.28
N PHE A 97 4.24 4.05 -17.62
CA PHE A 97 5.16 5.19 -17.56
C PHE A 97 5.59 5.51 -16.12
N ASP A 98 4.65 5.86 -15.25
CA ASP A 98 4.93 6.19 -13.84
C ASP A 98 5.59 5.02 -13.10
N GLY A 99 5.15 3.79 -13.41
CA GLY A 99 5.71 2.56 -12.85
C GLY A 99 7.19 2.42 -13.16
N GLN A 100 7.58 2.57 -14.42
CA GLN A 100 8.98 2.52 -14.84
C GLN A 100 9.80 3.74 -14.38
N TRP A 101 9.19 4.93 -14.36
CA TRP A 101 9.90 6.17 -14.09
C TRP A 101 10.40 6.22 -12.65
N TYR A 102 9.51 6.33 -11.66
CA TYR A 102 9.91 6.64 -10.28
C TYR A 102 9.56 5.55 -9.28
N HIS A 103 8.48 4.78 -9.49
CA HIS A 103 8.13 3.70 -8.56
C HIS A 103 9.16 2.56 -8.62
N GLN A 104 9.49 2.06 -9.82
CA GLN A 104 10.51 1.02 -9.99
C GLN A 104 11.90 1.49 -9.54
N GLU A 105 12.24 2.76 -9.79
CA GLU A 105 13.48 3.37 -9.26
C GLU A 105 13.47 3.40 -7.73
N THR A 106 12.37 3.80 -7.09
CA THR A 106 12.22 3.79 -5.62
C THR A 106 12.47 2.39 -5.07
N VAL A 107 11.84 1.38 -5.66
CA VAL A 107 11.99 -0.03 -5.29
C VAL A 107 13.45 -0.49 -5.44
N TYR A 108 14.11 -0.10 -6.52
CA TYR A 108 15.52 -0.40 -6.75
C TYR A 108 16.41 0.24 -5.68
N GLN A 109 16.25 1.54 -5.41
CA GLN A 109 17.05 2.28 -4.42
C GLN A 109 16.88 1.72 -3.01
N LEU A 110 15.65 1.41 -2.61
CA LEU A 110 15.37 0.79 -1.31
C LEU A 110 16.06 -0.57 -1.16
N LYS A 111 16.07 -1.38 -2.23
CA LYS A 111 16.76 -2.68 -2.24
C LYS A 111 18.29 -2.55 -2.24
N THR A 112 18.85 -1.51 -2.86
CA THR A 112 20.31 -1.30 -2.93
C THR A 112 20.90 -0.62 -1.70
N GLY A 113 20.09 -0.36 -0.67
CA GLY A 113 20.57 0.09 0.64
C GLY A 113 20.15 1.51 1.02
N TRP A 114 19.32 2.16 0.20
CA TRP A 114 18.79 3.47 0.58
C TRP A 114 17.85 3.35 1.77
N ASN A 115 18.16 4.09 2.83
CA ASN A 115 17.30 4.25 3.98
C ASN A 115 16.67 5.65 3.95
N PRO A 116 15.37 5.78 3.63
CA PRO A 116 14.72 7.06 3.46
C PRO A 116 14.56 7.82 4.78
N TYR A 117 14.71 7.20 5.95
CA TYR A 117 14.52 7.91 7.24
C TYR A 117 15.71 8.80 7.60
N PHE A 118 16.87 8.57 7.00
CA PHE A 118 18.12 9.27 7.35
C PHE A 118 18.79 9.97 6.18
N LYS A 119 18.42 9.64 4.93
CA LYS A 119 19.11 10.16 3.75
C LYS A 119 18.14 10.43 2.62
N GLU A 120 18.24 11.60 2.03
CA GLU A 120 17.60 11.93 0.76
C GLU A 120 18.47 11.50 -0.42
N LEU A 121 17.83 11.13 -1.54
CA LEU A 121 18.53 10.92 -2.79
C LEU A 121 19.00 12.26 -3.37
N PRO A 122 20.14 12.30 -4.08
CA PRO A 122 20.75 13.56 -4.55
C PRO A 122 19.89 14.21 -5.65
N ILE A 123 19.24 15.33 -5.32
CA ILE A 123 18.34 16.01 -6.24
C ILE A 123 19.13 16.74 -7.34
N LEU A 124 20.30 17.31 -7.07
CA LEU A 124 21.08 18.03 -8.08
C LEU A 124 21.93 17.07 -8.94
N GLN A 125 21.78 17.15 -10.26
CA GLN A 125 22.62 16.47 -11.23
C GLN A 125 23.39 17.46 -12.09
N ILE A 126 24.67 17.20 -12.32
CA ILE A 126 25.49 17.97 -13.24
C ILE A 126 25.14 17.52 -14.66
N HIS A 127 24.49 18.37 -15.45
CA HIS A 127 24.34 18.14 -16.89
C HIS A 127 25.45 18.89 -17.63
N ARG A 128 26.16 18.16 -18.50
CA ARG A 128 27.00 18.80 -19.52
C ARG A 128 26.10 19.10 -20.71
N VAL A 129 26.19 20.32 -21.24
CA VAL A 129 25.32 20.88 -22.31
C VAL A 129 25.32 20.04 -23.60
N SER A 130 26.20 19.05 -23.74
CA SER A 130 26.28 18.16 -24.90
C SER A 130 25.18 17.10 -25.00
N ASP A 131 24.47 16.77 -23.91
CA ASP A 131 23.40 15.76 -23.94
C ASP A 131 22.03 16.45 -23.99
N GLN A 132 21.57 16.75 -25.21
CA GLN A 132 20.21 17.23 -25.48
C GLN A 132 19.17 16.11 -25.28
N SER A 133 18.96 15.64 -24.05
CA SER A 133 17.69 15.01 -23.69
C SER A 133 16.80 16.08 -23.06
N ALA A 134 15.80 16.53 -23.83
CA ALA A 134 14.84 17.55 -23.42
C ALA A 134 14.30 17.30 -22.01
N VAL A 135 14.40 18.32 -21.16
CA VAL A 135 13.64 18.43 -19.92
C VAL A 135 12.16 18.53 -20.33
N TRP A 136 11.44 17.41 -20.26
CA TRP A 136 10.07 17.25 -20.79
C TRP A 136 9.00 18.15 -20.13
N CYS A 137 9.32 18.89 -19.07
CA CYS A 137 8.36 19.70 -18.32
C CYS A 137 8.44 21.21 -18.63
N SER A 138 9.46 21.68 -19.33
CA SER A 138 9.43 23.03 -19.90
C SER A 138 8.82 22.93 -21.30
N GLY A 139 7.76 23.72 -21.56
CA GLY A 139 7.20 23.87 -22.91
C GLY A 139 8.25 24.26 -23.96
N PRO A 140 7.85 24.47 -25.22
CA PRO A 140 8.75 24.65 -26.35
C PRO A 140 9.52 25.97 -26.26
N HIS A 141 10.53 26.03 -25.40
CA HIS A 141 11.56 27.03 -25.42
C HIS A 141 12.85 26.34 -25.83
N GLU A 142 13.21 26.57 -27.09
CA GLU A 142 14.56 26.30 -27.58
C GLU A 142 15.55 27.00 -26.65
N PRO A 143 16.54 26.30 -26.09
CA PRO A 143 17.57 26.97 -25.32
C PRO A 143 18.37 27.85 -26.28
N THR A 144 18.34 29.16 -26.06
CA THR A 144 19.29 30.08 -26.69
C THR A 144 20.69 29.59 -26.40
N ALA A 145 21.50 29.45 -27.46
CA ALA A 145 22.84 28.88 -27.41
C ALA A 145 23.74 29.67 -26.45
N GLU A 146 23.80 29.24 -25.19
CA GLU A 146 24.80 29.67 -24.22
C GLU A 146 25.94 28.65 -24.13
N ASN A 147 27.10 29.20 -23.78
CA ASN A 147 28.43 28.62 -23.80
C ASN A 147 28.48 27.10 -23.45
N PRO A 148 29.01 26.23 -24.34
CA PRO A 148 29.01 24.77 -24.17
C PRO A 148 29.83 24.25 -22.97
N ASP A 149 30.64 25.11 -22.34
CA ASP A 149 31.44 24.79 -21.14
C ASP A 149 30.73 25.11 -19.81
N SER A 150 29.49 25.61 -19.83
CA SER A 150 28.74 25.87 -18.59
C SER A 150 28.11 24.57 -18.07
N SER A 151 28.75 23.93 -17.08
CA SER A 151 28.09 22.87 -16.31
C SER A 151 26.91 23.47 -15.55
N ARG A 152 25.68 23.09 -15.92
CA ARG A 152 24.47 23.52 -15.21
C ARG A 152 24.02 22.41 -14.27
N LEU A 153 23.75 22.77 -13.02
CA LEU A 153 23.09 21.90 -12.06
C LEU A 153 21.60 21.88 -12.40
N ILE A 154 21.11 20.74 -12.87
CA ILE A 154 19.68 20.54 -13.18
C ILE A 154 19.10 19.60 -12.11
N PRO A 155 17.95 19.93 -11.52
CA PRO A 155 17.30 19.07 -10.55
C PRO A 155 16.71 17.83 -11.20
N ASN A 156 16.96 16.70 -10.56
CA ASN A 156 16.45 15.39 -10.90
C ASN A 156 15.03 15.25 -10.33
N ILE A 157 14.05 15.58 -11.20
CA ILE A 157 12.62 15.51 -10.88
C ILE A 157 12.21 14.11 -10.42
N LYS A 158 12.84 13.05 -10.94
CA LYS A 158 12.60 11.67 -10.46
C LYS A 158 12.92 11.56 -8.97
N TYR A 159 14.13 11.97 -8.55
CA TYR A 159 14.54 11.85 -7.15
C TYR A 159 13.76 12.81 -6.23
N LEU A 160 13.31 13.94 -6.77
CA LEU A 160 12.40 14.83 -6.07
C LEU A 160 11.08 14.13 -5.70
N SER A 161 10.43 13.48 -6.67
CA SER A 161 9.22 12.68 -6.42
C SER A 161 9.46 11.58 -5.40
N ILE A 162 10.60 10.90 -5.51
CA ILE A 162 10.97 9.79 -4.62
C ILE A 162 11.23 10.27 -3.18
N ASN A 163 11.80 11.46 -3.00
CA ASN A 163 12.07 12.03 -1.68
C ASN A 163 10.81 12.63 -1.02
N TYR A 164 9.81 13.10 -1.77
CA TYR A 164 8.71 13.83 -1.15
C TYR A 164 7.39 13.06 -1.04
N PHE A 165 7.21 11.98 -1.79
CA PHE A 165 5.96 11.21 -1.78
C PHE A 165 5.98 9.99 -0.84
N PRO A 166 4.78 9.56 -0.36
CA PRO A 166 4.63 8.32 0.38
C PRO A 166 5.06 7.14 -0.49
N LYS A 167 5.68 6.15 0.15
CA LYS A 167 6.33 5.03 -0.55
C LYS A 167 6.01 3.66 0.05
N GLY A 168 4.83 3.54 0.66
CA GLY A 168 4.44 2.32 1.38
C GLY A 168 4.26 1.12 0.47
N ALA A 169 3.81 1.33 -0.78
CA ALA A 169 3.77 0.25 -1.77
C ALA A 169 5.18 -0.23 -2.08
N GLU A 170 6.07 0.71 -2.41
CA GLU A 170 7.44 0.52 -2.84
C GLU A 170 8.31 -0.13 -1.76
N ILE A 171 8.08 0.18 -0.48
CA ILE A 171 8.74 -0.51 0.64
C ILE A 171 8.38 -2.01 0.65
N THR A 172 7.11 -2.34 0.43
CA THR A 172 6.66 -3.74 0.40
C THR A 172 7.16 -4.46 -0.85
N GLU A 173 7.11 -3.77 -1.99
CA GLU A 173 7.63 -4.27 -3.27
C GLU A 173 9.14 -4.50 -3.23
N ALA A 174 9.90 -3.60 -2.60
CA ALA A 174 11.33 -3.75 -2.37
C ALA A 174 11.67 -4.89 -1.42
N ALA A 175 10.85 -5.17 -0.41
CA ALA A 175 11.03 -6.33 0.46
C ALA A 175 10.82 -7.66 -0.31
N ILE A 176 9.85 -7.69 -1.23
CA ILE A 176 9.67 -8.82 -2.15
C ILE A 176 10.88 -8.94 -3.09
N TYR A 177 11.31 -7.84 -3.71
CA TYR A 177 12.47 -7.82 -4.58
C TYR A 177 13.74 -8.25 -3.86
N ALA A 178 13.94 -7.84 -2.60
CA ALA A 178 15.08 -8.26 -1.80
C ALA A 178 15.12 -9.79 -1.60
N LEU A 179 13.96 -10.42 -1.39
CA LEU A 179 13.87 -11.87 -1.20
C LEU A 179 14.02 -12.65 -2.52
N THR A 180 13.39 -12.20 -3.60
CA THR A 180 13.35 -12.93 -4.89
C THR A 180 14.54 -12.60 -5.79
N ASN A 181 15.23 -11.49 -5.52
CA ASN A 181 16.24 -10.87 -6.38
C ASN A 181 15.78 -10.66 -7.83
N ARG A 182 14.46 -10.53 -8.04
CA ARG A 182 13.85 -10.22 -9.35
C ARG A 182 12.88 -9.06 -9.21
N ILE A 183 13.23 -7.91 -9.79
CA ILE A 183 12.47 -6.66 -9.60
C ILE A 183 11.01 -6.85 -10.01
N GLU A 184 10.70 -7.50 -11.13
CA GLU A 184 9.31 -7.69 -11.59
C GLU A 184 8.36 -8.36 -10.57
N THR A 185 8.90 -9.12 -9.62
CA THR A 185 8.06 -9.76 -8.59
C THR A 185 7.46 -8.78 -7.57
N GLY A 186 8.04 -7.58 -7.40
CA GLY A 186 7.53 -6.57 -6.48
C GLY A 186 6.05 -6.23 -6.75
N LYS A 187 5.69 -6.11 -8.02
CA LYS A 187 4.34 -5.79 -8.53
C LYS A 187 3.25 -6.77 -8.07
N ALA A 188 3.63 -7.95 -7.57
CA ALA A 188 2.70 -8.93 -7.00
C ALA A 188 1.81 -8.34 -5.90
N VAL A 189 2.29 -7.29 -5.24
CA VAL A 189 1.55 -6.47 -4.26
C VAL A 189 0.18 -6.01 -4.80
N ASN A 190 0.09 -5.53 -6.05
CA ASN A 190 -1.16 -5.12 -6.68
C ASN A 190 -2.17 -6.29 -6.73
N SER A 191 -1.70 -7.47 -7.16
CA SER A 191 -2.53 -8.68 -7.23
C SER A 191 -2.95 -9.20 -5.85
N MET A 192 -2.07 -9.13 -4.85
CA MET A 192 -2.38 -9.57 -3.49
C MET A 192 -3.49 -8.71 -2.86
N LEU A 193 -3.44 -7.38 -3.03
CA LEU A 193 -4.45 -6.49 -2.47
C LEU A 193 -5.78 -6.57 -3.23
N LEU A 194 -5.76 -6.77 -4.56
CA LEU A 194 -6.97 -7.10 -5.31
C LEU A 194 -7.64 -8.37 -4.75
N LEU A 195 -6.88 -9.46 -4.59
CA LEU A 195 -7.41 -10.72 -4.03
C LEU A 195 -7.94 -10.54 -2.61
N ALA A 196 -7.28 -9.73 -1.77
CA ALA A 196 -7.75 -9.43 -0.43
C ALA A 196 -9.13 -8.74 -0.45
N SER A 197 -9.28 -7.72 -1.29
CA SER A 197 -10.56 -7.02 -1.45
C SER A 197 -11.65 -7.95 -1.99
N PHE A 198 -11.29 -8.81 -2.95
CA PHE A 198 -12.19 -9.80 -3.55
C PHE A 198 -12.72 -10.78 -2.50
N PHE A 199 -11.84 -11.31 -1.65
CA PHE A 199 -12.25 -12.20 -0.55
C PHE A 199 -13.08 -11.48 0.52
N LEU A 200 -12.85 -10.19 0.80
CA LEU A 200 -13.74 -9.44 1.69
C LEU A 200 -15.15 -9.30 1.13
N TYR A 201 -15.28 -8.96 -0.16
CA TYR A 201 -16.59 -8.87 -0.78
C TYR A 201 -17.29 -10.23 -0.87
N LEU A 202 -16.57 -11.31 -1.13
CA LEU A 202 -17.13 -12.66 -0.98
C LEU A 202 -17.60 -12.92 0.45
N SER A 203 -16.82 -12.53 1.47
CA SER A 203 -17.23 -12.65 2.87
C SER A 203 -18.56 -11.93 3.13
N VAL A 204 -18.67 -10.67 2.71
CA VAL A 204 -19.89 -9.86 2.80
C VAL A 204 -21.08 -10.54 2.11
N LEU A 205 -20.91 -10.95 0.85
CA LEU A 205 -22.00 -11.52 0.04
C LEU A 205 -22.47 -12.88 0.58
N TYR A 206 -21.57 -13.69 1.15
CA TYR A 206 -21.95 -14.92 1.83
C TYR A 206 -22.64 -14.69 3.17
N LYS A 207 -22.30 -13.63 3.93
CA LYS A 207 -23.06 -13.25 5.14
C LYS A 207 -24.45 -12.73 4.81
N LEU A 208 -24.57 -11.86 3.81
CA LEU A 208 -25.87 -11.35 3.36
C LEU A 208 -26.77 -12.46 2.84
N ASN A 209 -26.17 -13.46 2.18
CA ASN A 209 -26.83 -14.67 1.68
C ASN A 209 -28.10 -14.44 0.84
N ARG A 210 -28.16 -13.36 0.07
CA ARG A 210 -29.33 -13.01 -0.77
C ARG A 210 -29.29 -13.61 -2.17
N TRP A 211 -28.09 -13.93 -2.68
CA TRP A 211 -27.88 -14.35 -4.07
C TRP A 211 -27.36 -15.79 -4.16
N SER A 212 -27.49 -16.40 -5.34
CA SER A 212 -26.88 -17.70 -5.63
C SER A 212 -25.35 -17.62 -5.61
N THR A 213 -24.68 -18.76 -5.39
CA THR A 213 -23.21 -18.83 -5.31
C THR A 213 -22.53 -18.18 -6.52
N GLY A 214 -22.91 -18.53 -7.75
CA GLY A 214 -22.31 -17.93 -8.96
C GLY A 214 -22.46 -16.40 -9.01
N LYS A 215 -23.62 -15.87 -8.62
CA LYS A 215 -23.86 -14.42 -8.55
C LYS A 215 -22.99 -13.74 -7.48
N LYS A 216 -22.71 -14.39 -6.34
CA LYS A 216 -21.81 -13.85 -5.31
C LYS A 216 -20.39 -13.67 -5.86
N TRP A 217 -19.87 -14.68 -6.57
CA TRP A 217 -18.54 -14.62 -7.19
C TRP A 217 -18.46 -13.55 -8.29
N LEU A 218 -19.46 -13.49 -9.16
CA LEU A 218 -19.52 -12.48 -10.22
C LEU A 218 -19.58 -11.06 -9.64
N LEU A 219 -20.45 -10.81 -8.66
CA LEU A 219 -20.58 -9.50 -8.02
C LEU A 219 -19.29 -9.09 -7.30
N ALA A 220 -18.65 -10.00 -6.55
CA ALA A 220 -17.37 -9.71 -5.93
C ALA A 220 -16.32 -9.32 -6.99
N GLY A 221 -16.26 -10.06 -8.10
CA GLY A 221 -15.34 -9.75 -9.20
C GLY A 221 -15.61 -8.39 -9.83
N ILE A 222 -16.86 -8.07 -10.17
CA ILE A 222 -17.23 -6.77 -10.74
C ILE A 222 -16.88 -5.61 -9.79
N ILE A 223 -17.12 -5.80 -8.49
CA ILE A 223 -16.86 -4.75 -7.50
C ILE A 223 -15.36 -4.50 -7.35
N THR A 224 -14.51 -5.52 -7.39
CA THR A 224 -13.08 -5.33 -7.10
C THR A 224 -12.22 -5.10 -8.35
N SER A 225 -12.68 -5.59 -9.50
CA SER A 225 -11.93 -5.55 -10.76
C SER A 225 -12.31 -4.35 -11.62
N ASN A 226 -12.15 -3.13 -11.09
CA ASN A 226 -12.33 -1.93 -11.91
C ASN A 226 -11.22 -1.83 -12.99
N PRO A 227 -11.43 -1.05 -14.08
CA PRO A 227 -10.47 -0.97 -15.18
C PRO A 227 -9.06 -0.56 -14.75
N VAL A 228 -8.96 0.38 -13.80
CA VAL A 228 -7.67 0.88 -13.27
C VAL A 228 -6.90 -0.26 -12.57
N THR A 229 -7.58 -1.01 -11.71
CA THR A 229 -6.97 -2.09 -10.92
C THR A 229 -6.52 -3.23 -11.83
N ILE A 230 -7.33 -3.60 -12.82
CA ILE A 230 -6.97 -4.64 -13.79
C ILE A 230 -5.77 -4.22 -14.63
N TYR A 231 -5.75 -2.99 -15.13
CA TYR A 231 -4.65 -2.48 -15.93
C TYR A 231 -3.33 -2.42 -15.12
N GLN A 232 -3.41 -2.07 -13.84
CA GLN A 232 -2.23 -1.92 -12.98
C GLN A 232 -1.75 -3.22 -12.31
N LEU A 233 -2.37 -4.39 -12.57
CA LEU A 233 -1.97 -5.66 -11.94
C LEU A 233 -0.51 -6.06 -12.18
N THR A 234 0.06 -5.62 -13.30
CA THR A 234 1.43 -5.93 -13.72
C THR A 234 2.30 -4.68 -13.80
N SER A 235 1.90 -3.62 -13.10
CA SER A 235 2.56 -2.33 -13.04
C SER A 235 2.91 -1.97 -11.59
N TYR A 236 3.89 -1.10 -11.42
CA TYR A 236 4.27 -0.46 -10.16
C TYR A 236 3.39 0.73 -9.77
N CYS A 237 2.45 1.14 -10.63
CA CYS A 237 1.48 2.17 -10.27
C CYS A 237 0.63 1.74 -9.08
N VAL A 238 0.27 2.73 -8.24
CA VAL A 238 -0.35 2.49 -6.92
C VAL A 238 -1.84 2.83 -6.87
N ASP A 239 -2.47 3.30 -7.95
CA ASP A 239 -3.87 3.74 -7.94
C ASP A 239 -4.85 2.55 -7.82
N GLY A 240 -4.56 1.44 -8.48
CA GLY A 240 -5.29 0.17 -8.37
C GLY A 240 -5.13 -0.47 -6.98
N LEU A 241 -3.94 -0.35 -6.40
CA LEU A 241 -3.68 -0.72 -5.01
C LEU A 241 -4.51 0.13 -4.04
N MET A 242 -4.48 1.46 -4.19
CA MET A 242 -5.29 2.39 -3.40
C MET A 242 -6.78 2.03 -3.50
N TYR A 243 -7.28 1.76 -4.71
CA TYR A 243 -8.65 1.33 -4.92
C TYR A 243 -8.97 0.05 -4.14
N SER A 244 -8.12 -0.97 -4.23
CA SER A 244 -8.31 -2.26 -3.53
C SER A 244 -8.38 -2.09 -2.01
N VAL A 245 -7.59 -1.17 -1.45
CA VAL A 245 -7.61 -0.83 -0.02
C VAL A 245 -8.89 -0.07 0.36
N LEU A 246 -9.33 0.91 -0.44
CA LEU A 246 -10.58 1.63 -0.20
C LEU A 246 -11.82 0.74 -0.34
N ALA A 247 -11.83 -0.15 -1.33
CA ALA A 247 -12.86 -1.17 -1.51
C ALA A 247 -12.91 -2.12 -0.31
N SER A 248 -11.75 -2.55 0.19
CA SER A 248 -11.63 -3.34 1.41
C SER A 248 -12.18 -2.60 2.63
N LEU A 249 -11.93 -1.29 2.75
CA LEU A 249 -12.44 -0.46 3.84
C LEU A 249 -13.97 -0.42 3.84
N LEU A 250 -14.60 -0.23 2.68
CA LEU A 250 -16.06 -0.29 2.54
C LEU A 250 -16.63 -1.67 2.88
N ALA A 251 -15.97 -2.75 2.43
CA ALA A 251 -16.38 -4.11 2.78
C ALA A 251 -16.32 -4.34 4.30
N VAL A 252 -15.27 -3.84 4.97
CA VAL A 252 -15.14 -3.93 6.43
C VAL A 252 -16.22 -3.13 7.16
N PHE A 253 -16.62 -1.95 6.66
CA PHE A 253 -17.76 -1.21 7.24
C PHE A 253 -19.04 -2.04 7.18
N ILE A 254 -19.32 -2.68 6.05
CA ILE A 254 -20.48 -3.57 5.90
C ILE A 254 -20.37 -4.74 6.87
N LEU A 255 -19.20 -5.37 6.99
CA LEU A 255 -18.98 -6.47 7.94
C LEU A 255 -19.21 -6.02 9.38
N LEU A 256 -18.77 -4.83 9.79
CA LEU A 256 -18.97 -4.27 11.12
C LEU A 256 -20.45 -3.96 11.42
N ILE A 257 -21.24 -3.62 10.39
CA ILE A 257 -22.69 -3.47 10.50
C ILE A 257 -23.35 -4.83 10.71
N LEU A 258 -22.95 -5.83 9.92
CA LEU A 258 -23.55 -7.16 9.96
C LEU A 258 -23.18 -7.91 11.24
N GLU A 259 -21.92 -7.84 11.66
CA GLU A 259 -21.37 -8.53 12.82
C GLU A 259 -20.31 -7.67 13.50
N LYS A 260 -20.50 -7.37 14.79
CA LYS A 260 -19.53 -6.61 15.60
C LYS A 260 -18.32 -7.48 15.97
N ASN A 261 -17.52 -7.85 14.99
CA ASN A 261 -16.33 -8.68 15.16
C ASN A 261 -15.09 -7.81 15.44
N ASN A 262 -14.35 -8.11 16.51
CA ASN A 262 -13.11 -7.41 16.83
C ASN A 262 -12.04 -7.56 15.74
N TYR A 263 -12.01 -8.68 15.01
CA TYR A 263 -11.10 -8.85 13.87
C TYR A 263 -11.42 -7.92 12.70
N ALA A 264 -12.68 -7.52 12.52
CA ALA A 264 -13.03 -6.52 11.51
C ALA A 264 -12.59 -5.11 11.94
N VAL A 265 -12.62 -4.78 13.24
CA VAL A 265 -12.04 -3.53 13.76
C VAL A 265 -10.52 -3.53 13.62
N PHE A 266 -9.87 -4.65 13.95
CA PHE A 266 -8.44 -4.84 13.73
C PHE A 266 -8.05 -4.65 12.26
N LEU A 267 -8.81 -5.27 11.35
CA LEU A 267 -8.59 -5.13 9.91
C LEU A 267 -8.80 -3.70 9.41
N LEU A 268 -9.80 -2.98 9.96
CA LEU A 268 -9.99 -1.54 9.69
C LEU A 268 -8.73 -0.74 10.09
N GLY A 269 -8.13 -1.05 11.24
CA GLY A 269 -6.88 -0.42 11.66
C GLY A 269 -5.72 -0.68 10.70
N LEU A 270 -5.55 -1.93 10.25
CA LEU A 270 -4.53 -2.27 9.24
C LEU A 270 -4.75 -1.51 7.94
N LEU A 271 -6.00 -1.41 7.47
CA LEU A 271 -6.35 -0.68 6.25
C LEU A 271 -6.07 0.82 6.39
N ILE A 272 -6.34 1.44 7.55
CA ILE A 272 -5.97 2.84 7.80
C ILE A 272 -4.45 3.01 7.75
N LEU A 273 -3.70 2.15 8.43
CA LEU A 273 -2.23 2.19 8.44
C LEU A 273 -1.66 2.08 7.01
N ILE A 274 -2.24 1.21 6.19
CA ILE A 274 -1.87 1.05 4.78
C ILE A 274 -2.27 2.28 3.96
N SER A 275 -3.51 2.75 4.06
CA SER A 275 -4.00 3.93 3.34
C SER A 275 -3.15 5.15 3.60
N VAL A 276 -2.68 5.33 4.84
CA VAL A 276 -1.80 6.45 5.17
C VAL A 276 -0.51 6.40 4.36
N ASN A 277 0.05 5.22 4.08
CA ASN A 277 1.39 5.11 3.50
C ASN A 277 1.44 4.92 1.98
N ILE A 278 0.29 4.71 1.31
CA ILE A 278 0.27 4.47 -0.15
C ILE A 278 0.44 5.77 -0.94
N LYS A 279 -0.39 6.77 -0.66
CA LYS A 279 -0.47 8.02 -1.43
C LYS A 279 -1.19 9.07 -0.60
N PHE A 280 -0.86 10.35 -0.77
CA PHE A 280 -1.53 11.42 -0.01
C PHE A 280 -3.05 11.43 -0.27
N THR A 281 -3.50 11.13 -1.49
CA THR A 281 -4.93 11.03 -1.83
C THR A 281 -5.63 9.88 -1.10
N ALA A 282 -4.91 8.81 -0.77
CA ALA A 282 -5.46 7.68 -0.01
C ALA A 282 -5.80 8.07 1.43
N ILE A 283 -5.00 8.95 2.07
CA ILE A 283 -5.33 9.53 3.38
C ILE A 283 -6.67 10.26 3.31
N LEU A 284 -6.83 11.13 2.32
CA LEU A 284 -8.04 11.93 2.16
C LEU A 284 -9.28 11.05 1.98
N TYR A 285 -9.24 10.08 1.05
CA TYR A 285 -10.37 9.19 0.81
C TYR A 285 -10.69 8.30 2.01
N ALA A 286 -9.69 7.69 2.63
CA ALA A 286 -9.89 6.85 3.81
C ALA A 286 -10.46 7.67 4.98
N GLY A 287 -9.99 8.92 5.16
CA GLY A 287 -10.50 9.86 6.15
C GLY A 287 -11.97 10.18 5.93
N ILE A 288 -12.36 10.58 4.71
CA ILE A 288 -13.76 10.86 4.36
C ILE A 288 -14.64 9.63 4.61
N PHE A 289 -14.20 8.44 4.17
CA PHE A 289 -14.94 7.19 4.35
C PHE A 289 -15.14 6.86 5.83
N CYS A 290 -14.08 6.98 6.64
CA CYS A 290 -14.15 6.73 8.08
C CYS A 290 -15.04 7.76 8.79
N LEU A 291 -14.91 9.05 8.49
CA LEU A 291 -15.73 10.10 9.07
C LEU A 291 -17.22 9.90 8.75
N GLY A 292 -17.54 9.56 7.50
CA GLY A 292 -18.91 9.24 7.09
C GLY A 292 -19.48 8.05 7.85
N PHE A 293 -18.70 6.96 7.97
CA PHE A 293 -19.13 5.77 8.69
C PHE A 293 -19.30 6.01 10.20
N ILE A 294 -18.36 6.72 10.83
CA ILE A 294 -18.44 7.10 12.25
C ILE A 294 -19.64 8.00 12.52
N SER A 295 -19.89 8.98 11.65
CA SER A 295 -21.04 9.89 11.76
C SER A 295 -22.37 9.11 11.68
N TRP A 296 -22.48 8.20 10.71
CA TRP A 296 -23.65 7.31 10.60
C TRP A 296 -23.83 6.41 11.83
N LEU A 297 -22.77 5.83 12.37
CA LEU A 297 -22.82 5.05 13.61
C LEU A 297 -23.23 5.90 14.83
N GLY A 298 -22.79 7.16 14.87
CA GLY A 298 -23.19 8.14 15.87
C GLY A 298 -24.69 8.42 15.84
N LEU A 299 -25.26 8.62 14.66
CA LEU A 299 -26.71 8.78 14.45
C LEU A 299 -27.49 7.53 14.87
N LYS A 300 -26.92 6.34 14.66
CA LYS A 300 -27.46 5.06 15.14
C LYS A 300 -27.20 4.79 16.64
N LYS A 301 -26.60 5.74 17.37
CA LYS A 301 -26.28 5.64 18.80
C LYS A 301 -25.41 4.43 19.19
N ASN A 302 -24.63 3.87 18.27
CA ASN A 302 -23.75 2.72 18.52
C ASN A 302 -22.41 3.17 19.13
N ARG A 303 -22.47 3.76 20.33
CA ARG A 303 -21.34 4.43 21.01
C ARG A 303 -20.11 3.52 21.19
N ASP A 304 -20.33 2.25 21.49
CA ASP A 304 -19.23 1.30 21.71
C ASP A 304 -18.40 1.07 20.45
N LEU A 305 -19.06 0.89 19.31
CA LEU A 305 -18.36 0.68 18.04
C LEU A 305 -17.66 1.96 17.59
N VAL A 306 -18.29 3.12 17.77
CA VAL A 306 -17.65 4.44 17.54
C VAL A 306 -16.38 4.56 18.37
N LYS A 307 -16.42 4.28 19.67
CA LYS A 307 -15.25 4.34 20.54
C LYS A 307 -14.14 3.39 20.08
N LYS A 308 -14.48 2.14 19.73
CA LYS A 308 -13.51 1.16 19.21
C LYS A 308 -12.85 1.63 17.92
N ILE A 309 -13.62 2.16 16.96
CA ILE A 309 -13.10 2.64 15.69
C ILE A 309 -12.23 3.88 15.89
N LEU A 310 -12.64 4.83 16.74
CA LEU A 310 -11.84 6.02 17.03
C LEU A 310 -10.50 5.65 17.68
N ILE A 311 -10.51 4.81 18.72
CA ILE A 311 -9.27 4.38 19.39
C ILE A 311 -8.37 3.64 18.41
N THR A 312 -8.91 2.64 17.70
CA THR A 312 -8.12 1.83 16.76
C THR A 312 -7.59 2.71 15.63
N GLY A 313 -8.45 3.53 15.03
CA GLY A 313 -8.10 4.42 13.93
C GLY A 313 -7.06 5.45 14.33
N SER A 314 -7.17 6.08 15.50
CA SER A 314 -6.16 7.02 16.00
C SER A 314 -4.81 6.33 16.22
N ILE A 315 -4.79 5.17 16.88
CA ILE A 315 -3.54 4.43 17.11
C ILE A 315 -2.89 4.05 15.77
N THR A 316 -3.64 3.45 14.85
CA THR A 316 -3.08 2.99 13.58
C THR A 316 -2.74 4.12 12.62
N PHE A 317 -3.47 5.24 12.67
CA PHE A 317 -3.11 6.46 11.96
C PHE A 317 -1.79 7.02 12.50
N THR A 318 -1.64 7.17 13.81
CA THR A 318 -0.39 7.68 14.41
C THR A 318 0.80 6.76 14.10
N VAL A 319 0.65 5.44 14.25
CA VAL A 319 1.71 4.49 13.86
C VAL A 319 1.99 4.58 12.35
N GLY A 320 0.95 4.63 11.53
CA GLY A 320 1.10 4.76 10.08
C GLY A 320 1.80 6.05 9.66
N PHE A 321 1.48 7.17 10.30
CA PHE A 321 1.91 8.51 9.90
C PHE A 321 3.27 8.89 10.50
N VAL A 322 3.50 8.63 11.79
CA VAL A 322 4.72 9.05 12.49
C VAL A 322 5.81 7.99 12.41
N PHE A 323 5.45 6.71 12.50
CA PHE A 323 6.42 5.62 12.60
C PHE A 323 6.75 5.03 11.23
N ILE A 324 5.75 4.56 10.48
CA ILE A 324 5.95 3.94 9.16
C ILE A 324 6.17 5.00 8.08
N GLY A 325 5.36 6.05 8.13
CA GLY A 325 5.46 7.19 7.23
C GLY A 325 6.42 8.26 7.71
N PHE A 326 7.32 7.95 8.66
CA PHE A 326 8.32 8.91 9.15
C PHE A 326 8.97 9.65 7.98
N HIS A 327 9.37 8.89 6.95
CA HIS A 327 9.51 9.44 5.61
C HIS A 327 8.25 9.11 4.77
N PRO A 328 7.61 10.09 4.10
CA PRO A 328 8.06 11.47 3.96
C PRO A 328 7.51 12.44 5.02
N TYR A 329 6.56 12.04 5.89
CA TYR A 329 5.78 13.02 6.67
C TYR A 329 6.64 13.84 7.64
N MET A 330 7.48 13.16 8.42
CA MET A 330 8.32 13.81 9.42
C MET A 330 9.58 14.38 8.78
N THR A 331 10.17 13.68 7.80
CA THR A 331 11.34 14.18 7.08
C THR A 331 11.02 15.49 6.34
N ASN A 332 9.88 15.56 5.63
CA ASN A 332 9.47 16.79 4.96
C ASN A 332 9.15 17.92 5.95
N LEU A 333 8.51 17.58 7.08
CA LEU A 333 8.25 18.57 8.13
C LEU A 333 9.56 19.16 8.69
N ILE A 334 10.57 18.33 8.92
CA ILE A 334 11.87 18.74 9.47
C ILE A 334 12.69 19.52 8.43
N ALA A 335 12.73 19.04 7.19
CA ALA A 335 13.58 19.60 6.14
C ALA A 335 12.96 20.81 5.43
N HIS A 336 11.63 20.82 5.25
CA HIS A 336 10.93 21.79 4.39
C HIS A 336 9.81 22.55 5.11
N ASN A 337 9.56 22.30 6.40
CA ASN A 337 8.43 22.87 7.15
C ASN A 337 7.04 22.55 6.56
N HIS A 338 6.94 21.53 5.71
CA HIS A 338 5.70 21.09 5.08
C HIS A 338 5.54 19.58 5.23
N ILE A 339 4.42 19.12 5.79
CA ILE A 339 4.12 17.69 5.90
C ILE A 339 3.85 17.07 4.53
N PHE A 340 3.06 17.76 3.71
CA PHE A 340 2.65 17.34 2.37
C PHE A 340 3.39 18.19 1.34
N GLN A 341 4.66 17.86 1.10
CA GLN A 341 5.47 18.55 0.12
C GLN A 341 5.01 18.18 -1.30
N SER A 342 4.67 19.19 -2.11
CA SER A 342 4.38 19.02 -3.54
C SER A 342 5.66 19.07 -4.36
N LEU A 343 5.56 18.62 -5.61
CA LEU A 343 6.57 18.96 -6.60
C LEU A 343 6.51 20.46 -6.89
N PRO A 344 7.65 21.12 -7.16
CA PRO A 344 7.68 22.50 -7.61
C PRO A 344 7.02 22.60 -8.99
N GLU A 345 6.11 23.56 -9.15
CA GLU A 345 5.36 23.79 -10.39
C GLU A 345 6.11 24.73 -11.34
N THR A 346 7.00 25.56 -10.79
CA THR A 346 7.78 26.55 -11.54
C THR A 346 9.28 26.29 -11.44
N GLN A 347 10.04 26.73 -12.46
CA GLN A 347 11.50 26.73 -12.39
C GLN A 347 12.02 27.55 -11.22
N HIS A 348 11.30 28.59 -10.79
CA HIS A 348 11.69 29.39 -9.62
C HIS A 348 11.59 28.58 -8.33
N GLU A 349 10.47 27.88 -8.11
CA GLU A 349 10.29 27.00 -6.94
C GLU A 349 11.30 25.84 -6.92
N ILE A 350 11.71 25.36 -8.09
CA ILE A 350 12.80 24.41 -8.20
C ILE A 350 14.08 24.96 -7.53
N TYR A 351 14.49 26.20 -7.83
CA TYR A 351 15.68 26.82 -7.22
C TYR A 351 15.50 27.12 -5.72
N GLU A 352 14.27 27.36 -5.26
CA GLU A 352 13.98 27.55 -3.83
C GLU A 352 14.14 26.24 -3.03
N VAL A 353 13.75 25.11 -3.62
CA VAL A 353 13.83 23.79 -2.98
C VAL A 353 15.23 23.16 -3.13
N THR A 354 16.02 23.61 -4.11
CA THR A 354 17.43 23.23 -4.30
C THR A 354 18.34 24.46 -4.36
N PRO A 355 18.64 25.12 -3.21
CA PRO A 355 19.60 26.22 -3.20
C PRO A 355 20.98 25.71 -3.65
N LEU A 356 21.54 26.35 -4.68
CA LEU A 356 22.84 26.04 -5.30
C LEU A 356 24.03 26.25 -4.35
#